data_AF-A0AAV9M9T0-F1
#
_entry.id   AF-A0AAV9M9T0-F1
#
_cell.length_a   1.000
_cell.length_b   1.000
_cell.length_c   1.000
_cell.angle_alpha   90.00
_cell.angle_beta   90.00
_cell.angle_gamma   90.00
#
_symmetry.space_group_name_H-M   'P 1'
#
loop_
_entity.id
_entity.type
_entity.pdbx_description
1 polymer ?
#
loop_
_entity_poly.entity_id
_entity_poly.type
_entity_poly.pdbx_seq_one_letter_code
_entity_poly.pdbx_strand_id
1 'polypeptide(L)'
;MYLSKSGFYGKKDIDISLHPKYKSHSEFDSFEMIYVKDIPQQTEGSLDCGLYVAAYADHISNGNGVPNSFDSKFTRIRYAALSWNYGMQKIQADTTSDSEAPQRPIRIHRNSDSSERITIN
;
A
#
# COMPACT_ATOMS: atom_id res chain seq x y z
N MET A 1 10.36 13.27 2.58
CA MET A 1 9.47 12.29 1.89
C MET A 1 10.20 10.96 1.56
N TYR A 2 9.76 9.79 2.07
CA TYR A 2 10.50 8.50 1.98
C TYR A 2 10.88 8.07 0.55
N LEU A 3 9.95 8.24 -0.41
CA LEU A 3 10.18 7.90 -1.82
C LEU A 3 11.21 8.84 -2.50
N SER A 4 11.33 10.09 -2.04
CA SER A 4 12.41 10.99 -2.47
C SER A 4 13.75 10.53 -1.88
N LYS A 5 13.80 10.27 -0.56
CA LYS A 5 15.01 9.77 0.12
C LYS A 5 15.50 8.41 -0.40
N SER A 6 14.63 7.53 -0.88
CA SER A 6 15.01 6.25 -1.49
C SER A 6 15.47 6.36 -2.95
N GLY A 7 15.47 7.57 -3.51
CA GLY A 7 15.83 7.84 -4.91
C GLY A 7 14.82 7.29 -5.92
N PHE A 8 13.59 6.98 -5.51
CA PHE A 8 12.58 6.39 -6.40
C PHE A 8 12.21 7.34 -7.54
N TYR A 9 11.99 8.62 -7.25
CA TYR A 9 11.56 9.61 -8.25
C TYR A 9 12.67 9.97 -9.24
N GLY A 10 13.91 10.11 -8.78
CA GLY A 10 15.06 10.37 -9.66
C GLY A 10 15.27 9.28 -10.70
N LYS A 11 15.00 8.01 -10.36
CA LYS A 11 15.04 6.88 -11.31
C LYS A 11 13.93 6.91 -12.37
N LYS A 12 12.92 7.76 -12.18
CA LYS A 12 11.74 7.87 -13.05
C LYS A 12 11.68 9.20 -13.81
N ASP A 13 12.70 10.03 -13.68
CA ASP A 13 12.73 11.40 -14.22
C ASP A 13 11.52 12.23 -13.78
N ILE A 14 11.06 11.98 -12.54
CA ILE A 14 9.94 12.70 -11.93
C ILE A 14 10.53 13.77 -11.01
N ASP A 15 10.40 15.03 -11.42
CA ASP A 15 10.73 16.16 -10.55
C ASP A 15 9.52 16.51 -9.67
N ILE A 16 9.56 16.01 -8.44
CA ILE A 16 8.51 16.27 -7.44
C ILE A 16 8.47 17.75 -6.99
N SER A 17 9.56 18.51 -7.16
CA SER A 17 9.64 19.92 -6.76
C SER A 17 8.85 20.83 -7.70
N LEU A 18 8.64 20.40 -8.95
CA LEU A 18 7.83 21.11 -9.95
C LEU A 18 6.33 20.89 -9.76
N HIS A 19 5.92 19.89 -8.98
CA HIS A 19 4.50 19.58 -8.81
C HIS A 19 3.82 20.64 -7.92
N PRO A 20 2.72 21.30 -8.38
CA PRO A 20 2.11 22.44 -7.68
C PRO A 20 1.76 22.16 -6.21
N LYS A 21 1.34 20.93 -5.92
CA LYS A 21 0.97 20.45 -4.57
C LYS A 21 2.16 20.27 -3.62
N TYR A 22 3.37 20.10 -4.16
CA TYR A 22 4.58 19.76 -3.39
C TYR A 22 5.66 20.83 -3.49
N LYS A 23 5.44 21.90 -4.27
CA LYS A 23 6.37 23.03 -4.46
C LYS A 23 6.77 23.75 -3.17
N SER A 24 5.91 23.74 -2.16
CA SER A 24 6.16 24.35 -0.84
C SER A 24 6.80 23.40 0.16
N HIS A 25 6.93 22.12 -0.18
CA HIS A 25 7.46 21.10 0.71
C HIS A 25 8.90 20.80 0.32
N SER A 26 9.84 20.98 1.25
CA SER A 26 11.22 20.58 0.98
C SER A 26 11.31 19.06 0.97
N GLU A 27 12.29 18.49 0.25
CA GLU A 27 12.57 17.04 0.30
C GLU A 27 12.89 16.56 1.74
N PHE A 28 13.29 17.51 2.60
CA PHE A 28 13.62 17.34 4.01
C PHE A 28 12.43 17.49 4.95
N ASP A 29 11.24 17.83 4.45
CA ASP A 29 10.04 17.87 5.27
C ASP A 29 9.82 16.47 5.88
N SER A 30 10.04 16.41 7.19
CA SER A 30 9.83 15.22 7.99
C SER A 30 8.34 15.08 8.25
N PHE A 31 7.83 13.86 8.08
CA PHE A 31 6.52 13.49 8.58
C PHE A 31 6.72 12.63 9.83
N GLU A 32 5.75 12.66 10.73
CA GLU A 32 5.76 11.80 11.90
C GLU A 32 5.62 10.34 11.46
N MET A 33 6.57 9.50 11.87
CA MET A 33 6.53 8.07 11.64
C MET A 33 6.23 7.37 12.95
N ILE A 34 5.03 6.79 13.05
CA ILE A 34 4.61 6.03 14.23
C ILE A 34 4.86 4.56 13.95
N TYR A 35 5.75 3.95 14.74
CA TYR A 35 5.99 2.51 14.69
C TYR A 35 5.09 1.80 15.69
N VAL A 36 4.12 1.04 15.19
CA VAL A 36 3.20 0.24 16.01
C VAL A 36 3.77 -1.17 16.16
N LYS A 37 4.02 -1.58 17.41
CA LYS A 37 4.55 -2.90 17.76
C LYS A 37 3.43 -3.86 18.12
N ASP A 38 3.77 -5.15 18.13
CA ASP A 38 2.94 -6.24 18.67
C ASP A 38 1.53 -6.33 18.05
N ILE A 39 1.41 -5.83 16.82
CA ILE A 39 0.19 -5.99 16.03
C ILE A 39 0.08 -7.45 15.59
N PRO A 40 -1.14 -8.03 15.55
CA PRO A 40 -1.33 -9.36 14.98
C PRO A 40 -0.70 -9.46 13.60
N GLN A 41 0.03 -10.52 13.34
CA GLN A 41 0.59 -10.78 12.01
C GLN A 41 0.03 -12.08 11.47
N GLN A 42 -0.03 -12.18 10.15
CA GLN A 42 -0.34 -13.46 9.52
C GLN A 42 0.66 -14.52 9.97
N THR A 43 0.18 -15.76 10.10
CA THR A 43 1.07 -16.90 10.35
C THR A 43 2.00 -17.11 9.17
N GLU A 44 3.19 -17.65 9.43
CA GLU A 44 4.12 -18.05 8.38
C GLU A 44 3.43 -19.01 7.39
N GLY A 45 3.69 -18.83 6.10
CA GLY A 45 3.06 -19.61 5.03
C GLY A 45 1.61 -19.21 4.69
N SER A 46 1.02 -18.25 5.41
CA SER A 46 -0.29 -17.72 5.03
C SER A 46 -0.21 -16.85 3.77
N LEU A 47 -1.29 -16.87 2.99
CA LEU A 47 -1.49 -16.03 1.80
C LEU A 47 -2.35 -14.79 2.11
N ASP A 48 -2.46 -14.41 3.38
CA ASP A 48 -3.32 -13.32 3.85
C ASP A 48 -2.63 -11.96 3.93
N CYS A 49 -1.41 -11.79 3.42
CA CYS A 49 -0.63 -10.55 3.58
C CYS A 49 -1.43 -9.31 3.16
N GLY A 50 -2.12 -9.39 2.01
CA GLY A 50 -2.98 -8.33 1.51
C GLY A 50 -4.20 -8.07 2.38
N LEU A 51 -4.75 -9.12 3.02
CA LEU A 51 -5.89 -8.99 3.93
C LEU A 51 -5.51 -8.20 5.18
N TYR A 52 -4.36 -8.49 5.79
CA TYR A 52 -3.85 -7.75 6.95
C TYR A 52 -3.56 -6.29 6.60
N VAL A 53 -2.87 -6.04 5.47
CA VAL A 53 -2.56 -4.67 5.03
C VAL A 53 -3.83 -3.86 4.76
N ALA A 54 -4.79 -4.44 4.05
CA ALA A 54 -6.05 -3.77 3.74
C ALA A 54 -6.86 -3.47 5.01
N ALA A 55 -6.94 -4.42 5.94
CA ALA A 55 -7.65 -4.21 7.19
C ALA A 55 -7.01 -3.14 8.08
N TYR A 56 -5.68 -3.10 8.18
CA TYR A 56 -5.01 -2.06 8.95
C TYR A 56 -5.10 -0.68 8.31
N ALA A 57 -5.02 -0.60 6.97
CA ALA A 57 -5.29 0.64 6.26
C ALA A 57 -6.72 1.13 6.51
N ASP A 58 -7.73 0.24 6.48
CA ASP A 58 -9.13 0.56 6.77
C ASP A 58 -9.31 1.08 8.21
N HIS A 59 -8.72 0.40 9.20
CA HIS A 59 -8.75 0.85 10.59
C HIS A 59 -8.15 2.25 10.76
N ILE A 60 -6.93 2.46 10.27
CA ILE A 60 -6.22 3.75 10.41
C ILE A 60 -6.94 4.86 9.65
N SER A 61 -7.47 4.57 8.45
CA SER A 61 -8.20 5.56 7.64
C SER A 61 -9.50 6.01 8.32
N ASN A 62 -10.15 5.13 9.08
CA ASN A 62 -11.31 5.45 9.89
C ASN A 62 -10.96 6.12 11.23
N GLY A 63 -9.68 6.45 11.48
CA GLY A 63 -9.20 7.04 12.73
C GLY A 63 -9.15 6.05 13.91
N ASN A 64 -9.32 4.75 13.64
CA ASN A 64 -9.24 3.72 14.66
C ASN A 64 -7.79 3.27 14.86
N GLY A 65 -7.46 2.88 16.08
CA GLY A 65 -6.22 2.18 16.36
C GLY A 65 -6.15 0.82 15.65
N VAL A 66 -4.93 0.29 15.52
CA VAL A 66 -4.71 -1.07 15.03
C VAL A 66 -5.28 -2.06 16.05
N PRO A 67 -6.11 -3.04 15.64
CA PRO A 67 -6.72 -3.97 16.58
C PRO A 67 -5.69 -4.95 17.15
N ASN A 68 -5.80 -5.24 18.45
CA ASN A 68 -4.93 -6.16 19.19
C ASN A 68 -5.19 -7.64 18.87
N SER A 69 -6.27 -7.96 18.16
CA SER A 69 -6.58 -9.29 17.66
C SER A 69 -7.14 -9.18 16.23
N PHE A 70 -6.94 -10.24 15.44
CA PHE A 70 -7.36 -10.23 14.04
C PHE A 70 -7.96 -11.57 13.65
N ASP A 71 -9.26 -11.58 13.34
CA ASP A 71 -9.93 -12.74 12.77
C ASP A 71 -9.82 -12.68 11.23
N SER A 72 -8.80 -13.35 10.71
CA SER A 72 -8.56 -13.42 9.26
C SER A 72 -9.70 -14.14 8.53
N LYS A 73 -10.35 -15.13 9.15
CA LYS A 73 -11.43 -15.88 8.53
C LYS A 73 -12.68 -15.01 8.35
N PHE A 74 -13.09 -14.33 9.41
CA PHE A 74 -14.22 -13.40 9.35
C PHE A 74 -13.95 -12.24 8.39
N THR A 75 -12.75 -11.65 8.47
CA THR A 75 -12.36 -10.53 7.61
C THR A 75 -12.34 -10.94 6.13
N ARG A 76 -11.84 -12.15 5.81
CA ARG A 76 -11.85 -12.68 4.44
C ARG A 76 -13.28 -12.81 3.90
N ILE A 77 -14.21 -13.33 4.70
CA ILE A 77 -15.63 -13.44 4.31
C ILE A 77 -16.23 -12.06 4.04
N ARG A 78 -16.00 -11.10 4.94
CA ARG A 78 -16.50 -9.72 4.80
C ARG A 78 -15.97 -9.06 3.53
N TYR A 79 -14.67 -9.14 3.28
CA TYR A 79 -14.04 -8.49 2.13
C TYR A 79 -14.39 -9.19 0.81
N ALA A 80 -14.54 -10.51 0.82
CA ALA A 80 -15.05 -11.25 -0.34
C ALA A 80 -16.48 -10.82 -0.69
N ALA A 81 -17.37 -10.69 0.31
CA ALA A 81 -18.75 -10.24 0.10
C ALA A 81 -18.81 -8.80 -0.43
N LEU A 82 -17.98 -7.89 0.12
CA LEU A 82 -17.87 -6.51 -0.37
C LEU A 82 -17.37 -6.46 -1.82
N SER A 83 -16.33 -7.23 -2.14
CA SER A 83 -15.75 -7.30 -3.49
C SER A 83 -16.76 -7.85 -4.50
N TRP A 84 -17.51 -8.89 -4.11
CA TRP A 84 -18.58 -9.45 -4.92
C TRP A 84 -19.68 -8.43 -5.20
N ASN A 85 -20.21 -7.77 -4.15
CA ASN A 85 -21.25 -6.77 -4.30
C ASN A 85 -20.81 -5.61 -5.21
N TYR A 86 -19.58 -5.14 -5.04
CA TYR A 86 -19.02 -4.10 -5.91
C TYR A 86 -18.91 -4.56 -7.36
N GLY A 87 -18.41 -5.78 -7.60
CA GLY A 87 -18.35 -6.37 -8.93
C GLY A 87 -19.73 -6.46 -9.61
N MET A 88 -20.74 -6.90 -8.86
CA MET A 88 -22.12 -6.97 -9.35
C MET A 88 -22.68 -5.59 -9.72
N GLN A 89 -22.44 -4.57 -8.90
CA GLN A 89 -22.84 -3.19 -9.20
C GLN A 89 -22.16 -2.65 -10.46
N LYS A 90 -20.86 -2.96 -10.66
CA LYS A 90 -20.11 -2.56 -11.86
C LYS A 90 -20.65 -3.21 -13.14
N ILE A 91 -21.04 -4.48 -13.07
CA ILE A 91 -21.70 -5.19 -14.18
C ILE A 91 -23.06 -4.57 -14.47
N GLN A 92 -23.88 -4.33 -13.45
CA GLN A 92 -25.22 -3.76 -13.62
C GLN A 92 -25.19 -2.33 -14.19
N ALA A 93 -24.19 -1.55 -13.83
CA ALA A 93 -24.02 -0.18 -14.33
C ALA A 93 -23.55 -0.12 -15.79
N ASP A 94 -23.36 -1.26 -16.46
CA ASP A 94 -22.77 -1.42 -17.81
C ASP A 94 -21.54 -0.54 -18.02
N THR A 95 -20.80 -0.30 -16.92
CA THR A 95 -19.58 0.49 -16.98
C THR A 95 -18.56 -0.38 -17.67
N THR A 96 -18.40 -0.18 -18.99
CA THR A 96 -17.17 -0.58 -19.67
C THR A 96 -16.06 0.03 -18.84
N SER A 97 -15.25 -0.81 -18.20
CA SER A 97 -14.14 -0.32 -17.40
C SER A 97 -13.26 0.47 -18.35
N ASP A 98 -13.33 1.81 -18.31
CA ASP A 98 -12.19 2.62 -18.69
C ASP A 98 -11.09 2.09 -17.78
N SER A 99 -10.15 1.35 -18.35
CA SER A 99 -9.07 0.77 -17.57
C SER A 99 -8.18 1.95 -17.18
N GLU A 100 -8.52 2.64 -16.09
CA GLU A 100 -7.61 3.54 -15.39
C GLU A 100 -6.37 2.79 -14.89
N ALA A 101 -6.39 1.45 -14.96
CA ALA A 101 -5.21 0.62 -14.83
C ALA A 101 -4.12 1.11 -15.78
N PRO A 102 -2.98 1.61 -15.24
CA PRO A 102 -1.81 1.90 -16.06
C PRO A 102 -1.43 0.64 -16.84
N GLN A 103 -0.87 0.81 -18.04
CA GLN A 103 -0.32 -0.33 -18.79
C GLN A 103 0.53 -1.21 -17.87
N ARG A 104 0.28 -2.52 -17.89
CA ARG A 104 0.98 -3.48 -17.03
C ARG A 104 2.50 -3.25 -17.17
N PRO A 105 3.19 -2.88 -16.09
CA PRO A 105 4.64 -2.79 -16.13
C PRO A 105 5.22 -4.16 -16.47
N ILE A 106 6.17 -4.20 -17.38
CA ILE A 106 6.95 -5.42 -17.66
C ILE A 106 7.66 -5.80 -16.36
N ARG A 107 7.32 -6.97 -15.80
CA ARG A 107 8.03 -7.53 -14.64
C ARG A 107 9.38 -8.03 -15.11
N ILE A 108 10.41 -7.20 -14.95
CA ILE A 108 11.80 -7.63 -15.08
C ILE A 108 12.18 -8.30 -13.76
N HIS A 109 12.34 -9.62 -13.76
CA HIS A 109 12.84 -10.37 -12.62
C HIS A 109 14.33 -10.04 -12.44
N ARG A 110 14.65 -9.04 -11.62
CA ARG A 110 16.03 -8.86 -11.14
C ARG A 110 16.20 -9.74 -9.91
N ASN A 111 17.17 -10.65 -9.96
CA ASN A 111 17.67 -11.30 -8.76
C ASN A 111 18.25 -10.20 -7.86
N SER A 112 17.49 -9.84 -6.82
CA SER A 112 17.98 -8.96 -5.78
C SER A 112 18.86 -9.79 -4.84
N ASP A 113 20.17 -9.64 -4.96
CA ASP A 113 21.11 -10.14 -3.97
C ASP A 113 20.90 -9.34 -2.67
N SER A 114 20.39 -10.02 -1.63
CA SER A 114 19.98 -9.41 -0.36
C SER A 114 21.14 -9.21 0.62
N SER A 115 22.39 -9.21 0.13
CA SER A 115 23.59 -9.11 0.97
C SER A 115 23.87 -7.70 1.54
N GLU A 116 23.25 -6.63 1.02
CA GLU A 116 23.52 -5.28 1.51
C GLU A 116 22.66 -4.91 2.72
N ARG A 117 23.25 -5.08 3.92
CA ARG A 117 22.73 -4.48 5.16
C ARG A 117 22.85 -2.96 5.11
N ILE A 118 21.73 -2.28 4.93
CA ILE A 118 21.65 -0.82 5.06
C ILE A 118 21.83 -0.48 6.55
N THR A 119 22.95 0.17 6.89
CA THR A 119 23.19 0.72 8.22
C THR A 119 22.80 2.20 8.19
N ILE A 120 21.87 2.60 9.05
CA ILE A 120 21.47 4.00 9.22
C ILE A 120 22.22 4.51 10.45
N ASN A 121 23.15 5.44 10.23
CA ASN A 121 23.82 6.20 11.29
C ASN A 121 22.99 7.42 11.70
#